data_AF-A0A914JBZ6-F1
#
_entry.id   AF-A0A914JBZ6-F1
#
_cell.length_a   1.000
_cell.length_b   1.000
_cell.length_c   1.000
_cell.angle_alpha   90.00
_cell.angle_beta   90.00
_cell.angle_gamma   90.00
#
_symmetry.space_group_name_H-M   'P 1'
#
loop_
_entity.id
_entity.type
_entity.pdbx_description
1 polymer ?
#
loop_
_entity_poly.entity_id
_entity_poly.type
_entity_poly.pdbx_seq_one_letter_code
_entity_poly.pdbx_strand_id
1 'polypeptide(L)'
;MLAACIARGLARDDSMFIETMIEGVLHKSPRQLRFLYATLIIHCSVEEPIVLWELFKVPLSADYRRPNNADRAEMLAFRTVLKMILKRDLQISDYPVLEFLLGLPEFAITDDPSYIIHHRDRGIEIEVTLNTDQRTIFKTIIEKVNNPTPNEVNHFRC
;
A
#
# COMPACT_ATOMS: atom_id res chain seq x y z
N MET A 1 21.21 30.54 25.49
CA MET A 1 20.04 30.71 24.59
C MET A 1 19.49 29.38 24.05
N LEU A 2 20.33 28.38 23.74
CA LEU A 2 19.89 27.03 23.28
C LEU A 2 18.97 26.28 24.26
N ALA A 3 19.22 26.37 25.57
CA ALA A 3 18.44 25.64 26.59
C ALA A 3 16.96 26.05 26.66
N ALA A 4 16.62 27.30 26.32
CA ALA A 4 15.24 27.78 26.31
C ALA A 4 14.45 27.31 25.08
N CYS A 5 15.14 27.06 23.95
CA CYS A 5 14.51 26.52 22.75
C CYS A 5 14.21 25.03 22.92
N ILE A 6 15.11 24.25 23.51
CA ILE A 6 14.91 22.83 23.80
C ILE A 6 13.76 22.64 24.82
N ALA A 7 13.72 23.45 25.88
CA ALA A 7 12.66 23.40 26.90
C ALA A 7 11.27 23.84 26.38
N ARG A 8 11.19 24.45 25.19
CA ARG A 8 9.94 24.84 24.52
C ARG A 8 9.61 24.00 23.28
N GLY A 9 10.39 22.95 22.98
CA GLY A 9 10.17 22.07 21.82
C GLY A 9 10.57 22.68 20.46
N LEU A 10 11.49 23.66 20.45
CA LEU A 10 11.91 24.41 19.26
C LEU A 10 13.17 23.82 18.56
N ALA A 11 13.80 22.79 19.13
CA ALA A 11 14.79 21.98 18.44
C ALA A 11 14.10 20.67 18.03
N ARG A 12 14.01 20.45 16.71
CA ARG A 12 13.19 19.42 16.07
C ARG A 12 13.85 18.05 16.29
N ASP A 13 13.48 17.39 17.37
CA ASP A 13 13.66 15.95 17.48
C ASP A 13 12.46 15.30 16.78
N ASP A 14 12.72 14.34 15.88
CA ASP A 14 11.67 13.60 15.16
C ASP A 14 10.75 12.81 16.13
N SER A 15 11.03 12.82 17.43
CA SER A 15 10.17 12.39 18.54
C SER A 15 8.68 12.76 18.36
N MET A 16 8.36 13.98 17.94
CA MET A 16 6.95 14.36 17.72
C MET A 16 6.28 13.60 16.57
N PHE A 17 7.06 13.24 15.53
CA PHE A 17 6.59 12.45 14.40
C PHE A 17 6.45 10.98 14.77
N ILE A 18 7.35 10.47 15.62
CA ILE A 18 7.25 9.12 16.19
C ILE A 18 5.96 9.01 17.02
N GLU A 19 5.69 9.95 17.92
CA GLU A 19 4.45 9.98 18.72
C GLU A 19 3.20 10.04 17.82
N THR A 20 3.22 10.90 16.81
CA THR A 20 2.13 11.03 15.82
C THR A 20 1.90 9.71 15.08
N MET A 21 2.97 9.01 14.70
CA MET A 21 2.87 7.71 14.03
C MET A 21 2.37 6.62 14.97
N ILE A 22 2.78 6.61 16.25
CA ILE A 22 2.26 5.70 17.28
C ILE A 22 0.75 5.88 17.44
N GLU A 23 0.27 7.12 17.58
CA GLU A 23 -1.17 7.39 17.65
C GLU A 23 -1.89 6.95 16.37
N GLY A 24 -1.25 7.17 15.21
CA GLY A 24 -1.73 6.72 13.92
C GLY A 24 -1.93 5.20 13.86
N VAL A 25 -1.00 4.40 14.38
CA VAL A 25 -1.10 2.94 14.40
C VAL A 25 -2.35 2.47 15.16
N LEU A 26 -2.76 3.20 16.20
CA LEU A 26 -3.93 2.85 17.01
C LEU A 26 -5.27 3.14 16.30
N HIS A 27 -5.31 4.17 15.45
CA HIS A 27 -6.58 4.72 14.93
C HIS A 27 -6.72 4.68 13.41
N LYS A 28 -5.69 4.31 12.65
CA LYS A 28 -5.67 4.37 11.17
C LYS A 28 -5.50 2.98 10.57
N SER A 29 -6.15 2.77 9.43
CA SER A 29 -5.83 1.62 8.57
C SER A 29 -4.41 1.76 7.98
N PRO A 30 -3.73 0.67 7.58
CA PRO A 30 -2.39 0.73 6.99
C PRO A 30 -2.27 1.70 5.81
N ARG A 31 -3.30 1.77 4.95
CA ARG A 31 -3.37 2.74 3.84
C ARG A 31 -3.38 4.19 4.33
N GLN A 32 -4.20 4.51 5.34
CA GLN A 32 -4.26 5.85 5.93
C GLN A 32 -2.98 6.18 6.70
N LEU A 33 -2.33 5.18 7.30
CA LEU A 33 -1.04 5.33 7.97
C LEU A 33 0.08 5.65 6.98
N ARG A 34 0.11 5.01 5.80
CA ARG A 34 1.02 5.36 4.70
C ARG A 34 0.82 6.79 4.21
N PHE A 35 -0.43 7.25 4.13
CA PHE A 35 -0.73 8.64 3.78
C PHE A 35 -0.25 9.63 4.86
N LEU A 36 -0.43 9.30 6.14
CA LEU A 36 0.11 10.09 7.25
C LEU A 36 1.63 10.20 7.16
N TYR A 37 2.32 9.07 7.01
CA TYR A 37 3.78 9.05 6.84
C TYR A 37 4.22 9.92 5.66
N ALA A 38 3.64 9.73 4.48
CA ALA A 38 3.97 10.55 3.31
C ALA A 38 3.71 12.05 3.56
N THR A 39 2.65 12.39 4.29
CA THR A 39 2.33 13.78 4.66
C THR A 39 3.40 14.36 5.60
N LEU A 40 3.86 13.60 6.59
CA LEU A 40 4.95 14.03 7.48
C LEU A 40 6.22 14.31 6.68
N ILE A 41 6.60 13.42 5.76
CA ILE A 41 7.80 13.61 4.93
C ILE A 41 7.70 14.89 4.09
N ILE A 42 6.57 15.12 3.43
CA ILE A 42 6.40 16.26 2.51
C ILE A 42 6.30 17.60 3.26
N HIS A 43 5.52 17.65 4.36
CA HIS A 43 5.16 18.93 5.00
C HIS A 43 5.98 19.27 6.22
N CYS A 44 6.59 18.27 6.87
CA CYS A 44 7.15 18.43 8.20
C CYS A 44 8.67 18.33 8.23
N SER A 45 9.35 18.35 7.08
CA SER A 45 10.83 18.31 6.98
C SER A 45 11.45 17.37 8.00
N VAL A 46 11.02 16.10 7.97
CA VAL A 46 11.54 15.03 8.83
C VAL A 46 13.03 14.89 8.56
N GLU A 47 13.86 14.92 9.59
CA GLU A 47 15.32 14.89 9.42
C GLU A 47 15.79 13.50 8.96
N GLU A 48 15.21 12.44 9.55
CA GLU A 48 15.62 11.06 9.29
C GLU A 48 14.43 10.19 8.81
N PRO A 49 13.92 10.40 7.59
CA PRO A 49 12.73 9.71 7.07
C PRO A 49 12.92 8.19 7.01
N ILE A 50 14.15 7.71 6.76
CA ILE A 50 14.46 6.28 6.70
C ILE A 50 14.40 5.65 8.10
N VAL A 51 14.88 6.34 9.14
CA VAL A 51 14.76 5.86 10.52
C VAL A 51 13.29 5.76 10.92
N LEU A 52 12.49 6.77 10.57
CA LEU A 52 11.04 6.74 10.79
C LEU A 52 10.37 5.60 10.01
N TRP A 53 10.80 5.31 8.78
CA TRP A 53 10.30 4.16 8.02
C TRP A 53 10.59 2.84 8.74
N GLU A 54 11.83 2.62 9.17
CA GLU A 54 12.23 1.36 9.83
C GLU A 54 11.41 1.08 11.09
N LEU A 55 11.06 2.12 11.85
CA LEU A 55 10.19 2.00 13.04
C LEU A 55 8.76 1.55 12.72
N PHE A 56 8.22 1.93 11.55
CA PHE A 56 6.80 1.76 11.23
C PHE A 56 6.54 0.88 10.00
N LYS A 57 7.55 0.32 9.32
CA LYS A 57 7.37 -0.48 8.10
C LYS A 57 6.45 -1.68 8.26
N VAL A 58 6.42 -2.30 9.45
CA VAL A 58 5.53 -3.43 9.76
C VAL A 58 4.06 -3.00 9.77
N PRO A 59 3.62 -2.03 10.61
CA PRO A 59 2.23 -1.56 10.54
C PRO A 59 1.88 -0.88 9.21
N LEU A 60 2.85 -0.20 8.57
CA LEU A 60 2.66 0.39 7.24
C LEU A 60 2.45 -0.64 6.13
N SER A 61 2.82 -1.91 6.32
CA SER A 61 2.67 -2.97 5.31
C SER A 61 1.66 -4.05 5.68
N ALA A 62 0.95 -3.88 6.79
CA ALA A 62 0.10 -4.92 7.38
C ALA A 62 -1.00 -5.43 6.43
N ASP A 63 -1.56 -4.58 5.55
CA ASP A 63 -2.56 -4.96 4.55
C ASP A 63 -1.99 -5.77 3.37
N TYR A 64 -0.69 -5.60 3.08
CA TYR A 64 0.04 -6.39 2.09
C TYR A 64 0.60 -7.71 2.63
N ARG A 65 0.58 -7.90 3.97
CA ARG A 65 1.14 -9.08 4.62
C ARG A 65 0.35 -10.35 4.28
N ARG A 66 1.07 -11.42 3.98
CA ARG A 66 0.63 -12.80 3.71
C ARG A 66 1.65 -13.76 4.37
N PRO A 67 1.34 -15.07 4.46
CA PRO A 67 2.33 -16.04 4.92
C PRO A 67 3.61 -15.97 4.07
N ASN A 68 4.78 -15.88 4.73
CA ASN A 68 6.12 -15.89 4.11
C ASN A 68 6.41 -14.79 3.07
N ASN A 69 5.73 -13.62 3.10
CA ASN A 69 5.95 -12.53 2.13
C ASN A 69 6.45 -11.21 2.75
N ALA A 70 7.11 -11.28 3.90
CA ALA A 70 7.43 -10.14 4.74
C ALA A 70 8.05 -8.95 3.99
N ASP A 71 9.19 -9.23 3.35
CA ASP A 71 10.00 -8.23 2.65
C ASP A 71 9.24 -7.66 1.45
N ARG A 72 8.43 -8.51 0.79
CA ARG A 72 7.58 -8.11 -0.33
C ARG A 72 6.47 -7.14 0.11
N ALA A 73 5.86 -7.37 1.28
CA ALA A 73 4.83 -6.49 1.83
C ALA A 73 5.42 -5.11 2.18
N GLU A 74 6.59 -5.09 2.81
CA GLU A 74 7.33 -3.87 3.15
C GLU A 74 7.73 -3.09 1.88
N MET A 75 8.27 -3.79 0.87
CA MET A 75 8.61 -3.19 -0.43
C MET A 75 7.38 -2.56 -1.12
N LEU A 76 6.23 -3.24 -1.13
CA LEU A 76 4.99 -2.71 -1.73
C LEU A 76 4.49 -1.47 -0.99
N ALA A 77 4.56 -1.48 0.35
CA ALA A 77 4.21 -0.33 1.16
C ALA A 77 5.14 0.86 0.89
N PHE A 78 6.45 0.63 0.82
CA PHE A 78 7.44 1.68 0.55
C PHE A 78 7.22 2.30 -0.83
N ARG A 79 7.03 1.46 -1.86
CA ARG A 79 6.74 1.90 -3.22
C ARG A 79 5.46 2.74 -3.30
N THR A 80 4.45 2.36 -2.53
CA THR A 80 3.18 3.11 -2.45
C THR A 80 3.39 4.49 -1.81
N VAL A 81 4.20 4.58 -0.74
CA VAL A 81 4.57 5.85 -0.11
C VAL A 81 5.35 6.74 -1.07
N LEU A 82 6.36 6.21 -1.74
CA LEU A 82 7.12 6.95 -2.75
C LEU A 82 6.18 7.52 -3.82
N LYS A 83 5.27 6.71 -4.37
CA LYS A 83 4.24 7.17 -5.32
C LYS A 83 3.43 8.36 -4.80
N MET A 84 3.07 8.37 -3.52
CA MET A 84 2.31 9.46 -2.91
C MET A 84 3.13 10.75 -2.81
N ILE A 85 4.41 10.65 -2.42
CA ILE A 85 5.34 11.78 -2.31
C ILE A 85 5.57 12.41 -3.69
N LEU A 86 5.86 11.56 -4.67
CA LEU A 86 6.28 11.99 -6.01
C LEU A 86 5.14 12.58 -6.84
N LYS A 87 3.91 12.07 -6.66
CA LYS A 87 2.71 12.68 -7.25
C LYS A 87 2.46 14.10 -6.76
N ARG A 88 3.04 14.50 -5.63
CA ARG A 88 2.83 15.82 -5.02
C ARG A 88 3.92 16.82 -5.36
N ASP A 89 5.16 16.36 -5.58
CA ASP A 89 6.32 17.25 -5.61
C ASP A 89 6.85 17.70 -6.98
N LEU A 90 6.74 16.99 -8.11
CA LEU A 90 6.94 17.57 -9.46
C LEU A 90 6.78 16.54 -10.60
N GLN A 91 6.70 17.05 -11.83
CA GLN A 91 6.79 16.34 -13.11
C GLN A 91 7.80 15.18 -13.03
N ILE A 92 7.35 13.97 -13.34
CA ILE A 92 8.09 12.69 -13.24
C ILE A 92 9.47 12.72 -13.96
N SER A 93 9.71 13.70 -14.84
CA SER A 93 10.90 13.84 -15.70
C SER A 93 12.24 14.04 -14.98
N ASP A 94 12.25 14.54 -13.74
CA ASP A 94 13.50 14.97 -13.11
C ASP A 94 14.26 13.83 -12.39
N TYR A 95 13.68 12.63 -12.33
CA TYR A 95 14.26 11.49 -11.62
C TYR A 95 14.15 10.18 -12.43
N PRO A 96 15.15 9.83 -13.28
CA PRO A 96 15.12 8.62 -14.11
C PRO A 96 15.06 7.31 -13.31
N VAL A 97 15.70 7.27 -12.13
CA VAL A 97 15.61 6.13 -11.19
C VAL A 97 14.18 5.94 -10.68
N LEU A 98 13.44 7.04 -10.60
CA LEU A 98 12.06 7.06 -10.18
C LEU A 98 11.13 6.56 -11.27
N GLU A 99 11.38 6.91 -12.53
CA GLU A 99 10.68 6.32 -13.68
C GLU A 99 10.86 4.80 -13.71
N PHE A 100 12.05 4.29 -13.37
CA PHE A 100 12.27 2.86 -13.20
C PHE A 100 11.47 2.27 -12.01
N LEU A 101 11.51 2.89 -10.83
CA LEU A 101 10.80 2.41 -9.63
C LEU A 101 9.26 2.55 -9.72
N LEU A 102 8.77 3.56 -10.44
CA LEU A 102 7.36 3.86 -10.70
C LEU A 102 6.81 3.11 -11.91
N GLY A 103 7.65 2.92 -12.93
CA GLY A 103 7.40 2.17 -14.17
C GLY A 103 7.44 0.66 -13.98
N LEU A 104 7.89 0.18 -12.81
CA LEU A 104 7.47 -1.15 -12.34
C LEU A 104 5.94 -1.13 -12.22
N PRO A 105 5.22 -1.94 -13.02
CA PRO A 105 3.78 -1.83 -13.15
C PRO A 105 3.11 -1.70 -11.77
N GLU A 106 2.23 -0.72 -11.63
CA GLU A 106 1.34 -0.55 -10.47
C GLU A 106 0.44 -1.78 -10.26
N PHE A 107 0.47 -2.71 -11.21
CA PHE A 107 -0.40 -3.86 -11.33
C PHE A 107 0.33 -5.13 -11.77
N ALA A 108 1.48 -5.43 -11.16
CA ALA A 108 1.67 -6.82 -10.78
C ALA A 108 1.12 -6.97 -9.36
N ILE A 109 -0.22 -7.07 -9.23
CA ILE A 109 -0.75 -8.21 -8.46
C ILE A 109 0.05 -9.33 -9.06
N THR A 110 1.02 -9.82 -8.33
CA THR A 110 1.91 -10.78 -8.91
C THR A 110 1.03 -11.89 -9.43
N ASP A 111 1.17 -12.17 -10.74
CA ASP A 111 1.34 -13.52 -11.22
C ASP A 111 2.49 -14.18 -10.45
N ASP A 112 2.40 -14.18 -9.12
CA ASP A 112 3.15 -15.01 -8.23
C ASP A 112 2.34 -16.27 -8.37
N PRO A 113 2.88 -17.29 -9.06
CA PRO A 113 2.16 -18.52 -9.27
C PRO A 113 1.63 -19.03 -7.93
N SER A 114 2.34 -18.81 -6.82
CA SER A 114 1.87 -19.18 -5.48
C SER A 114 0.60 -18.43 -5.05
N TYR A 115 0.51 -17.12 -5.28
CA TYR A 115 -0.70 -16.33 -4.98
C TYR A 115 -1.89 -16.76 -5.84
N ILE A 116 -1.69 -16.92 -7.15
CA ILE A 116 -2.76 -17.35 -8.07
C ILE A 116 -3.23 -18.76 -7.73
N ILE A 117 -2.30 -19.68 -7.50
CA ILE A 117 -2.61 -21.06 -7.12
C ILE A 117 -3.34 -21.08 -5.77
N HIS A 118 -2.86 -20.35 -4.77
CA HIS A 118 -3.52 -20.29 -3.45
C HIS A 118 -4.96 -19.78 -3.53
N HIS A 119 -5.20 -18.71 -4.30
CA HIS A 119 -6.55 -18.16 -4.45
C HIS A 119 -7.45 -19.05 -5.32
N ARG A 120 -6.88 -19.77 -6.30
CA ARG A 120 -7.59 -20.78 -7.09
C ARG A 120 -8.03 -21.95 -6.22
N ASP A 121 -7.12 -22.53 -5.45
CA ASP A 121 -7.38 -23.70 -4.61
C ASP A 121 -8.43 -23.38 -3.54
N ARG A 122 -8.30 -22.22 -2.89
CA ARG A 122 -9.33 -21.73 -1.95
C ARG A 122 -10.67 -21.50 -2.63
N GLY A 123 -10.69 -21.02 -3.88
CA GLY A 123 -11.92 -20.87 -4.66
C GLY A 123 -12.64 -22.21 -4.87
N ILE A 124 -11.89 -23.26 -5.17
CA ILE A 124 -12.41 -24.63 -5.32
C ILE A 124 -12.99 -25.15 -4.01
N GLU A 125 -12.28 -24.97 -2.89
CA GLU A 125 -12.76 -25.39 -1.56
C GLU A 125 -14.08 -24.69 -1.18
N ILE A 126 -14.15 -23.38 -1.41
CA ILE A 126 -15.35 -22.58 -1.10
C ILE A 126 -16.52 -23.02 -1.97
N GLU A 127 -16.31 -23.30 -3.26
CA GLU A 127 -17.35 -23.74 -4.18
C GLU A 127 -18.05 -25.03 -3.67
N VAL A 128 -17.32 -25.94 -3.02
CA VAL A 128 -17.90 -27.16 -2.45
C VAL A 128 -18.85 -26.85 -1.29
N THR A 129 -18.61 -25.77 -0.55
CA THR A 129 -19.41 -25.37 0.62
C THR A 129 -20.65 -24.53 0.30
N LEU A 130 -20.82 -24.11 -0.96
CA LEU A 130 -21.96 -23.29 -1.36
C LEU A 130 -23.29 -24.06 -1.32
N ASN A 131 -24.31 -23.42 -0.76
CA ASN A 131 -25.69 -23.90 -0.87
C ASN A 131 -26.25 -23.71 -2.29
N THR A 132 -27.45 -24.24 -2.55
CA THR A 132 -28.05 -24.28 -3.90
C THR A 132 -28.23 -22.90 -4.53
N ASP A 133 -28.66 -21.91 -3.74
CA ASP A 133 -28.93 -20.55 -4.23
C ASP A 133 -27.61 -19.81 -4.51
N GLN A 134 -26.65 -19.91 -3.58
CA GLN A 134 -25.32 -19.34 -3.73
C GLN A 134 -24.59 -19.93 -4.95
N ARG A 135 -24.69 -21.25 -5.15
CA ARG A 135 -24.07 -21.94 -6.28
C ARG A 135 -24.66 -21.48 -7.61
N THR A 136 -25.97 -21.26 -7.65
CA THR A 136 -26.66 -20.77 -8.85
C THR A 136 -26.16 -19.38 -9.22
N ILE A 137 -26.14 -18.45 -8.26
CA ILE A 137 -25.66 -17.07 -8.46
C ILE A 137 -24.19 -17.07 -8.89
N PHE A 138 -23.34 -17.83 -8.19
CA PHE A 138 -21.91 -17.95 -8.50
C PHE A 138 -21.67 -18.39 -9.94
N LYS A 139 -22.34 -19.47 -10.38
CA LYS A 139 -22.20 -19.99 -11.76
C LYS A 139 -22.60 -18.96 -12.81
N THR A 140 -23.72 -18.24 -12.59
CA THR A 140 -24.17 -17.20 -13.51
C THR A 140 -23.17 -16.05 -13.63
N ILE A 141 -22.54 -15.64 -12.52
CA ILE A 141 -21.52 -14.58 -12.53
C ILE A 141 -20.27 -15.06 -13.30
N ILE A 142 -19.77 -16.26 -12.98
CA ILE A 142 -18.58 -16.83 -13.63
C ILE A 142 -18.80 -17.01 -15.13
N GLU A 143 -19.98 -17.46 -15.55
CA GLU A 143 -20.33 -17.59 -16.96
C GLU A 143 -20.30 -16.24 -17.69
N LYS A 144 -20.81 -15.18 -17.08
CA LYS A 144 -20.76 -13.82 -17.64
C LYS A 144 -19.34 -13.26 -17.70
N VAL A 145 -18.53 -13.51 -16.68
CA VAL A 145 -17.12 -13.08 -16.65
C VAL A 145 -16.31 -13.78 -17.74
N ASN A 146 -16.57 -15.07 -17.98
CA ASN A 146 -15.89 -15.84 -19.02
C ASN A 146 -16.38 -15.52 -20.44
N ASN A 147 -17.61 -15.01 -20.57
CA ASN A 147 -18.21 -14.62 -21.85
C ASN A 147 -18.64 -13.14 -21.81
N PRO A 148 -17.69 -12.20 -21.72
CA PRO A 148 -18.02 -10.78 -21.68
C PRO A 148 -18.69 -10.37 -23.00
N THR A 149 -19.79 -9.62 -22.90
CA THR A 149 -20.46 -9.11 -24.11
C THR A 149 -19.59 -8.02 -24.78
N PRO A 150 -19.65 -7.86 -26.12
CA PRO A 150 -18.73 -6.99 -26.86
C PRO A 150 -18.71 -5.50 -26.45
N ASN A 151 -19.65 -5.03 -25.65
CA ASN A 151 -19.82 -3.61 -25.32
C ASN A 151 -19.15 -3.14 -24.02
N GLU A 152 -18.46 -4.00 -23.27
CA GLU A 152 -17.84 -3.62 -21.98
C GLU A 152 -16.31 -3.36 -22.06
N VAL A 153 -15.70 -3.50 -23.24
CA VAL A 153 -14.23 -3.42 -23.43
C VAL A 153 -13.65 -2.02 -23.20
N ASN A 154 -14.48 -0.97 -23.11
CA ASN A 154 -13.99 0.42 -23.13
C ASN A 154 -13.84 1.14 -21.79
N HIS A 155 -14.12 0.53 -20.62
CA HIS A 155 -14.11 1.31 -19.37
C HIS A 155 -12.85 1.25 -18.50
N PHE A 156 -11.79 0.54 -18.90
CA PHE A 156 -10.58 0.39 -18.09
C PHE A 156 -9.27 0.86 -18.75
N ARG A 157 -9.35 1.73 -19.76
CA ARG A 157 -8.17 2.48 -20.23
C ARG A 157 -8.36 3.98 -20.02
N CYS A 158 -8.03 4.44 -18.81
CA CYS A 158 -7.51 5.78 -18.53
C CYS A 158 -6.38 5.62 -17.50
#